data_AF-A0AAV2WF70-F1
#
_entry.id   AF-A0AAV2WF70-F1
#
_cell.length_a   1.000
_cell.length_b   1.000
_cell.length_c   1.000
_cell.angle_alpha   90.00
_cell.angle_beta   90.00
_cell.angle_gamma   90.00
#
_symmetry.space_group_name_H-M   'P 1'
#
loop_
_entity.id
_entity.type
_entity.pdbx_description
1 polymer ?
#
loop_
_entity_poly.entity_id
_entity_poly.type
_entity_poly.pdbx_seq_one_letter_code
_entity_poly.pdbx_strand_id
1 'polypeptide(L)' 'MIRDHVEELRRWEDSGAHWQVVARSGERLTIALLRCDGGEEVDRFTSDDAALLAYVGSRNGSA' A
#
# COMPACT_ATOMS: atom_id res chain seq x y z
N MET A 1 17.98 7.66 -5.36
CA MET A 1 16.66 8.14 -4.91
C MET A 1 15.97 6.97 -4.24
N ILE A 2 15.77 7.05 -2.93
CA ILE A 2 14.97 6.07 -2.18
C ILE A 2 13.52 6.50 -2.40
N ARG A 3 12.64 5.59 -2.85
CA ARG A 3 11.22 5.89 -3.01
C ARG A 3 10.54 5.62 -1.67
N ASP A 4 9.95 6.65 -1.07
CA ASP A 4 9.18 6.55 0.15
C ASP A 4 7.78 5.96 -0.13
N HIS A 5 7.66 4.64 -0.06
CA HIS A 5 6.38 3.94 -0.32
C HIS A 5 5.25 4.41 0.61
N VAL A 6 5.57 4.92 1.79
CA VAL A 6 4.59 5.52 2.72
C VAL A 6 3.99 6.81 2.15
N GLU A 7 4.81 7.66 1.54
CA GLU A 7 4.35 8.89 0.90
C GLU A 7 3.47 8.57 -0.31
N GLU A 8 3.85 7.54 -1.07
CA GLU A 8 3.07 7.04 -2.20
C GLU A 8 1.67 6.56 -1.76
N LEU A 9 1.56 5.75 -0.71
CA LEU A 9 0.27 5.32 -0.18
C LEU A 9 -0.58 6.49 0.34
N ARG A 10 0.04 7.44 1.05
CA ARG A 10 -0.65 8.65 1.52
C ARG A 10 -1.21 9.48 0.38
N ARG A 11 -0.42 9.68 -0.68
CA ARG A 11 -0.85 10.41 -1.87
C ARG A 11 -1.95 9.66 -2.62
N TRP A 12 -1.90 8.32 -2.62
CA TRP A 12 -2.94 7.48 -3.20
C TRP A 12 -4.27 7.65 -2.46
N GLU A 13 -4.25 7.59 -1.13
CA GLU A 13 -5.40 7.87 -0.26
C GLU A 13 -5.93 9.30 -0.45
N ASP A 14 -5.06 10.30 -0.52
CA ASP A 14 -5.42 11.71 -0.73
C ASP A 14 -6.10 11.95 -2.09
N SER A 15 -5.76 11.14 -3.10
CA SER A 15 -6.42 11.14 -4.41
C SER A 15 -7.80 10.46 -4.40
N GLY A 16 -8.24 9.94 -3.25
CA GLY A 16 -9.48 9.18 -3.10
C GLY A 16 -9.38 7.72 -3.58
N ALA A 17 -8.16 7.22 -3.80
CA ALA A 17 -7.94 5.85 -4.24
C ALA A 17 -7.59 4.94 -3.07
N HIS A 18 -7.92 3.65 -3.18
CA HIS A 18 -7.74 2.69 -2.10
C HIS A 18 -6.50 1.84 -2.31
N TRP A 19 -5.92 1.34 -1.23
CA TRP A 19 -4.91 0.29 -1.29
C TRP A 19 -5.28 -0.84 -0.35
N GLN A 20 -4.75 -2.04 -0.65
CA GLN A 20 -4.95 -3.23 0.18
C GLN A 20 -3.68 -4.06 0.25
N VAL A 21 -3.49 -4.73 1.37
CA VAL A 21 -2.41 -5.70 1.58
C VAL A 21 -2.87 -7.04 1.02
N VAL A 22 -2.30 -7.46 -0.11
CA VAL A 22 -2.63 -8.74 -0.76
C VAL A 22 -1.75 -9.89 -0.29
N ALA A 23 -0.55 -9.59 0.23
CA ALA A 23 0.33 -10.59 0.83
C ALA A 23 1.19 -9.98 1.95
N ARG A 24 1.45 -10.80 2.98
CA ARG A 24 2.37 -10.49 4.08
C ARG A 24 3.33 -11.66 4.23
N SER A 25 4.63 -11.41 4.25
CA SER A 25 5.65 -12.44 4.36
C SER A 25 6.80 -11.94 5.23
N GLY A 26 6.73 -12.24 6.53
CA GLY A 26 7.72 -11.76 7.51
C GLY A 26 7.87 -10.24 7.45
N GLU A 27 9.00 -9.78 6.92
CA GLU A 27 9.36 -8.37 6.76
C GLU A 27 9.02 -7.83 5.36
N ARG A 28 8.21 -8.51 4.56
CA ARG A 28 7.74 -8.04 3.25
C ARG A 28 6.24 -7.89 3.21
N LEU A 29 5.79 -6.78 2.64
CA LEU A 29 4.38 -6.50 2.34
C LEU A 29 4.20 -6.33 0.84
N THR A 30 3.16 -6.96 0.31
CA THR A 30 2.68 -6.71 -1.05
C THR A 30 1.40 -5.89 -0.96
N ILE A 31 1.44 -4.70 -1.53
CA ILE A 31 0.32 -3.76 -1.57
C ILE A 31 -0.21 -3.69 -2.99
N ALA A 32 -1.51 -3.89 -3.15
CA ALA A 32 -2.23 -3.58 -4.37
C ALA A 32 -2.87 -2.20 -4.25
N LEU A 33 -2.67 -1.38 -5.27
CA LEU A 33 -3.30 -0.08 -5.45
C LEU A 33 -4.57 -0.28 -6.26
N LEU A 34 -5.71 0.04 -5.68
CA LEU A 34 -7.01 -0.02 -6.33
C LEU A 34 -7.46 1.36 -6.79
N ARG A 35 -8.30 1.39 -7.83
CA ARG A 35 -9.06 2.59 -8.19
C ARG A 35 -10.10 2.95 -7.13
N CYS A 36 -10.54 4.21 -7.16
CA CYS A 36 -11.64 4.73 -6.32
C CYS A 36 -12.94 3.92 -6.49
N ASP A 37 -13.15 3.32 -7.66
CA ASP A 37 -14.29 2.47 -8.02
C ASP A 37 -14.27 1.06 -7.37
N GLY A 38 -13.27 0.75 -6.55
CA GLY A 38 -13.34 -0.34 -5.55
C GLY A 38 -13.17 -1.77 -6.07
N GLY A 39 -12.73 -1.97 -7.32
CA GLY A 39 -12.61 -3.32 -7.88
C GLY A 39 -11.36 -3.63 -8.70
N GLU A 40 -10.75 -2.64 -9.35
CA GLU A 40 -9.64 -2.89 -10.29
C GLU A 40 -8.29 -2.51 -9.67
N GLU A 41 -7.36 -3.49 -9.62
CA GLU A 41 -5.94 -3.27 -9.30
C GLU A 41 -5.32 -2.47 -10.45
N VAL A 42 -4.89 -1.25 -10.15
CA VAL A 42 -4.15 -0.40 -11.11
C VAL A 42 -2.69 -0.81 -11.13
N ASP A 43 -2.14 -1.06 -9.95
CA ASP A 43 -0.75 -1.41 -9.78
C ASP A 43 -0.57 -2.20 -8.48
N ARG A 44 0.58 -2.86 -8.36
CA ARG A 44 0.94 -3.63 -7.18
C ARG A 44 2.45 -3.62 -7.01
N PHE A 45 2.87 -3.33 -5.80
CA PHE A 45 4.27 -3.35 -5.43
C PHE A 45 4.51 -4.20 -4.19
N THR A 46 5.75 -4.66 -4.04
CA THR A 46 6.22 -5.33 -2.83
C THR A 46 7.35 -4.50 -2.23
N SER A 47 7.31 -4.34 -0.92
CA SER A 47 8.32 -3.59 -0.18
C SER A 47 8.60 -4.25 1.16
N ASP A 48 9.88 -4.25 1.54
CA ASP A 48 10.42 -4.66 2.83
C ASP A 48 10.79 -3.48 3.74
N ASP A 49 10.33 -2.28 3.38
CA ASP A 49 10.65 -1.07 4.13
C ASP A 49 10.00 -1.09 5.52
N ALA A 50 10.83 -0.97 6.57
CA ALA A 50 10.39 -0.89 7.96
C ALA A 50 9.41 0.26 8.19
N ALA A 51 9.55 1.39 7.48
CA ALA A 51 8.62 2.50 7.56
C ALA A 51 7.24 2.14 7.00
N LEU A 52 7.20 1.38 5.89
CA LEU A 52 5.94 0.89 5.33
C LEU A 52 5.29 -0.14 6.23
N LEU A 53 6.06 -1.09 6.77
CA LEU A 53 5.61 -2.08 7.74
C LEU A 53 4.96 -1.41 8.96
N ALA A 54 5.60 -0.36 9.49
CA ALA A 54 5.07 0.42 10.61
C ALA A 54 3.82 1.23 10.23
N TYR A 55 3.79 1.84 9.03
CA TYR A 55 2.63 2.59 8.53
C TYR A 55 1.40 1.70 8.37
N VAL A 56 1.56 0.56 7.69
CA VAL A 56 0.50 -0.43 7.49
C VAL A 56 0.11 -1.04 8.85
N GLY A 57 1.08 -1.43 9.68
CA GLY A 57 0.83 -1.96 11.02
C GLY A 57 -0.13 -3.14 10.97
N SER A 58 -1.27 -3.06 11.66
CA SER A 58 -2.31 -4.10 11.64
C SER A 58 -3.37 -3.92 10.54
N ARG A 59 -3.27 -2.86 9.73
CA ARG A 59 -4.22 -2.60 8.64
C ARG A 59 -4.01 -3.59 7.49
N ASN A 60 -5.11 -3.93 6.84
CA ASN A 60 -5.10 -4.75 5.60
C ASN A 60 -5.48 -3.91 4.37
N GLY A 61 -5.72 -2.61 4.54
CA GLY A 61 -6.07 -1.67 3.49
C GLY A 61 -6.42 -0.30 4.06
N SER A 62 -6.76 0.63 3.18
CA SER A 62 -7.26 1.98 3.53
C SER A 62 -8.79 2.12 3.52
N ALA A 63 -9.52 1.03 3.25
CA ALA A 63 -10.98 0.98 3.32
C ALA A 63 -11.50 0.70 4.74
#